data_AF-A0A009I959-F1
#
_entry.id   AF-A0A009I959-F1
#
_cell.length_a   1.000
_cell.length_b   1.000
_cell.length_c   1.000
_cell.angle_alpha   90.00
_cell.angle_beta   90.00
_cell.angle_gamma   90.00
#
_symmetry.space_group_name_H-M   'P 1'
#
loop_
_entity.id
_entity.type
_entity.pdbx_description
1 polymer ?
#
loop_
_entity_poly.entity_id
_entity_poly.type
_entity_poly.pdbx_seq_one_letter_code
_entity_poly.pdbx_strand_id
1 'polypeptide(L)'
;MLKKIMHEAVIDSGFILEKSLDNTDFFIKENGEAQRYLIVHVLDQLLSVESIHDLINESLPETLQKHPAFKKNCDLILIYKVDFLNDFNGIEEQILEIEENPYYFKKYFFYYSDAEEKLLLGKNYGDFKSQIKKMDEFDEYKKDPLKPSFHSLVTRVFIKFPFLEIPKFSKSFQNLFDSVSEKVNVENLVKTYDFIGKFEADNIDEVIAELLNEELENIKASDSSI
;
A
#
# COMPACT_ATOMS: atom_id res chain seq x y z
N MET A 1 -7.55 21.40 0.01
CA MET A 1 -7.68 20.75 -1.34
C MET A 1 -7.81 19.24 -1.31
N LEU A 2 -7.16 18.55 -0.35
CA LEU A 2 -7.22 17.10 -0.19
C LEU A 2 -8.64 16.53 -0.19
N LYS A 3 -9.58 17.14 0.53
CA LYS A 3 -11.01 16.74 0.56
C LYS A 3 -11.60 16.58 -0.85
N LYS A 4 -11.28 17.48 -1.78
CA LYS A 4 -11.73 17.39 -3.18
C LYS A 4 -11.17 16.16 -3.90
N ILE A 5 -9.87 15.92 -3.80
CA ILE A 5 -9.23 14.75 -4.43
C ILE A 5 -9.75 13.45 -3.82
N MET A 6 -10.01 13.45 -2.51
CA MET A 6 -10.62 12.30 -1.84
C MET A 6 -12.05 12.07 -2.32
N HIS A 7 -12.83 13.12 -2.54
CA HIS A 7 -14.14 12.99 -3.14
C HIS A 7 -14.09 12.35 -4.53
N GLU A 8 -13.14 12.77 -5.38
CA GLU A 8 -12.90 12.14 -6.69
C GLU A 8 -12.55 10.64 -6.54
N ALA A 9 -11.70 10.30 -5.56
CA ALA A 9 -11.27 8.93 -5.30
C ALA A 9 -12.41 8.02 -4.79
N VAL A 10 -13.27 8.56 -3.92
CA VAL A 10 -14.45 7.87 -3.38
C VAL A 10 -15.45 7.57 -4.50
N ILE A 11 -15.71 8.54 -5.38
CA ILE A 11 -16.58 8.37 -6.54
C ILE A 11 -15.99 7.35 -7.54
N ASP A 12 -14.69 7.42 -7.86
CA ASP A 12 -14.01 6.45 -8.72
C ASP A 12 -14.11 5.01 -8.16
N SER A 13 -14.22 4.88 -6.84
CA SER A 13 -14.40 3.61 -6.14
C SER A 13 -15.86 3.13 -6.09
N GLY A 14 -16.80 3.86 -6.72
CA GLY A 14 -18.20 3.48 -6.87
C GLY A 14 -19.10 3.85 -5.69
N PHE A 15 -18.66 4.74 -4.81
CA PHE A 15 -19.53 5.35 -3.79
C PHE A 15 -20.28 6.55 -4.37
N ILE A 16 -21.46 6.81 -3.83
CA ILE A 16 -22.31 7.94 -4.15
C ILE A 16 -22.40 8.83 -2.91
N LEU A 17 -22.31 10.15 -3.11
CA LEU A 17 -22.47 11.14 -2.04
C LEU A 17 -23.94 11.21 -1.62
N GLU A 18 -24.22 10.95 -0.34
CA GLU A 18 -25.55 11.06 0.28
C GLU A 18 -25.78 12.46 0.86
N LYS A 19 -24.78 12.98 1.58
CA LYS A 19 -24.83 14.31 2.20
C LYS A 19 -23.43 14.89 2.32
N SER A 20 -23.28 16.17 2.03
CA SER A 20 -22.05 16.93 2.26
C SER A 20 -22.34 18.11 3.18
N LEU A 21 -21.45 18.30 4.15
CA LEU A 21 -21.37 19.42 5.07
C LEU A 21 -19.97 20.04 4.95
N ASP A 22 -19.74 21.16 5.64
CA ASP A 22 -18.46 21.88 5.59
C ASP A 22 -17.28 20.95 5.90
N ASN A 23 -17.36 20.21 6.99
CA ASN A 23 -16.28 19.32 7.45
C ASN A 23 -16.56 17.82 7.30
N THR A 24 -17.78 17.41 6.94
CA THR A 24 -18.17 15.99 6.91
C THR A 24 -18.90 15.64 5.62
N ASP A 25 -18.47 14.58 4.95
CA ASP A 25 -19.17 14.00 3.81
C ASP A 25 -19.57 12.55 4.13
N PHE A 26 -20.78 12.19 3.72
CA PHE A 26 -21.38 10.87 3.91
C PHE A 26 -21.60 10.21 2.55
N PHE A 27 -21.17 8.96 2.43
CA PHE A 27 -21.20 8.20 1.20
C PHE A 27 -21.82 6.82 1.38
N ILE A 28 -22.48 6.35 0.32
CA ILE A 28 -23.11 5.03 0.25
C ILE A 28 -22.60 4.32 -1.00
N LYS A 29 -22.30 3.03 -0.87
CA LYS A 29 -22.06 2.13 -2.00
C LYS A 29 -22.96 0.92 -1.88
N GLU A 30 -23.76 0.68 -2.90
CA GLU A 30 -24.67 -0.46 -2.98
C GLU A 30 -24.17 -1.43 -4.07
N ASN A 31 -24.17 -2.72 -3.75
CA ASN A 31 -23.88 -3.80 -4.68
C ASN A 31 -24.81 -4.98 -4.41
N GLY A 32 -25.98 -4.97 -5.06
CA GLY A 32 -27.06 -5.91 -4.75
C GLY A 32 -27.57 -5.71 -3.33
N GLU A 33 -27.56 -6.77 -2.52
CA GLU A 33 -27.95 -6.72 -1.10
C GLU A 33 -26.84 -6.18 -0.18
N ALA A 34 -25.60 -6.07 -0.67
CA ALA A 34 -24.48 -5.56 0.12
C ALA A 34 -24.42 -4.04 0.06
N GLN A 35 -24.33 -3.42 1.24
CA GLN A 35 -24.15 -1.97 1.38
C GLN A 35 -22.92 -1.66 2.22
N ARG A 36 -22.13 -0.69 1.75
CA ARG A 36 -21.02 -0.09 2.48
C ARG A 36 -21.26 1.39 2.65
N TYR A 37 -20.82 1.90 3.78
CA TYR A 37 -20.93 3.30 4.15
C TYR A 37 -19.54 3.86 4.41
N LEU A 38 -19.34 5.12 4.04
CA LEU A 38 -18.09 5.80 4.27
C LEU A 38 -18.38 7.21 4.75
N ILE A 39 -17.66 7.64 5.79
CA ILE A 39 -17.69 8.99 6.29
C ILE A 39 -16.28 9.55 6.13
N VAL A 40 -16.18 10.75 5.56
CA VAL A 40 -14.92 11.51 5.52
C VAL A 40 -15.13 12.77 6.33
N HIS A 41 -14.35 12.91 7.40
CA HIS A 41 -14.45 14.03 8.33
C HIS A 41 -13.10 14.74 8.47
N VAL A 42 -13.11 16.06 8.33
CA VAL A 42 -11.93 16.92 8.54
C VAL A 42 -11.97 17.47 9.97
N LEU A 43 -10.92 17.18 10.73
CA LEU A 43 -10.74 17.63 12.10
C LEU A 43 -10.00 18.96 12.14
N ASP A 44 -10.56 19.93 12.85
CA ASP A 44 -9.89 21.20 13.16
C ASP A 44 -8.94 21.08 14.37
N GLN A 45 -9.18 20.09 15.23
CA GLN A 45 -8.37 19.78 16.41
C GLN A 45 -8.44 18.29 16.72
N LEU A 46 -7.46 17.77 17.45
CA LEU A 46 -7.52 16.40 17.98
C LEU A 46 -8.56 16.31 19.10
N LEU A 47 -9.40 15.29 19.01
CA LEU A 47 -10.53 15.05 19.90
C LEU A 47 -10.50 13.62 20.43
N SER A 48 -11.24 13.35 21.51
CA SER A 48 -11.44 11.97 21.98
C SER A 48 -12.36 11.20 21.03
N VAL A 49 -12.32 9.87 21.10
CA VAL A 49 -13.14 8.99 20.27
C VAL A 49 -14.64 9.26 20.49
N GLU A 50 -15.05 9.49 21.73
CA GLU A 50 -16.43 9.80 22.10
C GLU A 50 -16.86 11.13 21.50
N SER A 51 -16.01 12.16 21.59
CA SER A 51 -16.29 13.49 21.05
C SER A 51 -16.45 13.44 19.52
N ILE A 52 -15.60 12.67 18.83
CA ILE A 52 -15.71 12.44 17.39
C ILE A 52 -17.02 11.71 17.08
N HIS A 53 -17.37 10.68 17.85
CA HIS A 53 -18.60 9.93 17.63
C HIS A 53 -19.85 10.80 17.76
N ASP A 54 -19.91 11.63 18.81
CA ASP A 54 -21.03 12.52 19.06
C ASP A 54 -21.20 13.53 17.91
N LEU A 55 -20.11 14.17 17.46
CA LEU A 55 -20.11 15.09 16.31
C LEU A 55 -20.63 14.43 15.02
N ILE A 56 -20.20 13.19 14.75
CA ILE A 56 -20.65 12.45 13.57
C ILE A 56 -22.13 12.07 13.69
N ASN A 57 -22.60 11.66 14.87
CA ASN A 57 -24.01 11.30 15.07
C ASN A 57 -24.94 12.50 14.96
N GLU A 58 -24.54 13.67 15.46
CA GLU A 58 -25.32 14.91 15.35
C GLU A 58 -25.51 15.35 13.89
N SER A 59 -24.51 15.07 13.05
CA SER A 59 -24.53 15.42 11.63
C SER A 59 -25.13 14.34 10.71
N LEU A 60 -25.44 13.16 11.26
CA LEU A 60 -25.87 11.98 10.52
C LEU A 60 -27.21 12.20 9.80
N PRO A 61 -27.32 11.87 8.50
CA PRO A 61 -28.60 11.86 7.80
C PRO A 61 -29.61 10.89 8.43
N GLU A 62 -30.88 11.28 8.52
CA GLU A 62 -31.95 10.38 9.00
C GLU A 62 -32.07 9.09 8.18
N THR A 63 -31.76 9.16 6.87
CA THR A 63 -31.75 8.03 5.95
C THR A 63 -30.75 6.95 6.40
N LEU A 64 -29.56 7.36 6.82
CA LEU A 64 -28.51 6.47 7.32
C LEU A 64 -28.79 5.98 8.75
N GLN A 65 -29.34 6.84 9.61
CA GLN A 65 -29.61 6.51 11.01
C GLN A 65 -30.58 5.33 11.16
N LYS A 66 -31.55 5.21 10.24
CA LYS A 66 -32.56 4.16 10.23
C LYS A 66 -32.04 2.83 9.67
N HIS A 67 -30.86 2.81 9.05
CA HIS A 67 -30.35 1.62 8.37
C HIS A 67 -29.56 0.70 9.31
N PRO A 68 -29.99 -0.55 9.57
CA PRO A 68 -29.34 -1.44 10.53
C PRO A 68 -27.88 -1.76 10.18
N ALA A 69 -27.58 -1.83 8.88
CA ALA A 69 -26.24 -2.12 8.37
C ALA A 69 -25.24 -0.97 8.57
N PHE A 70 -25.72 0.27 8.73
CA PHE A 70 -24.86 1.46 8.82
C PHE A 70 -23.83 1.35 9.94
N LYS A 71 -24.27 1.03 11.16
CA LYS A 71 -23.36 0.93 12.31
C LYS A 71 -22.30 -0.16 12.18
N LYS A 72 -22.57 -1.23 11.41
CA LYS A 72 -21.66 -2.37 11.24
C LYS A 72 -20.73 -2.24 10.03
N ASN A 73 -21.18 -1.55 8.99
CA ASN A 73 -20.52 -1.51 7.68
C ASN A 73 -20.06 -0.09 7.29
N CYS A 74 -19.77 0.75 8.28
CA CYS A 74 -19.32 2.12 8.06
C CYS A 74 -17.85 2.30 8.43
N ASP A 75 -17.07 2.73 7.45
CA ASP A 75 -15.70 3.20 7.64
C ASP A 75 -15.73 4.72 7.89
N LEU A 76 -14.97 5.19 8.88
CA LEU A 76 -14.79 6.61 9.21
C LEU A 76 -13.34 7.01 8.95
N ILE A 77 -13.14 7.92 8.00
CA ILE A 77 -11.84 8.52 7.72
C ILE A 77 -11.78 9.89 8.37
N LEU A 78 -10.81 10.07 9.25
CA LEU A 78 -10.50 11.32 9.92
C LEU A 78 -9.28 11.94 9.23
N ILE A 79 -9.43 13.18 8.77
CA ILE A 79 -8.37 13.95 8.13
C ILE A 79 -7.97 15.07 9.07
N TYR A 80 -6.71 15.08 9.50
CA TYR A 80 -6.17 16.11 10.38
C TYR A 80 -4.96 16.78 9.74
N LYS A 81 -4.84 18.10 9.90
CA LYS A 81 -3.72 18.87 9.38
C LYS A 81 -2.71 19.12 10.50
N VAL A 82 -1.45 18.85 10.24
CA VAL A 82 -0.32 19.16 11.14
C VAL A 82 0.52 20.29 10.55
N ASP A 83 1.26 21.01 11.39
CA ASP A 83 2.16 22.06 10.92
C ASP A 83 3.34 21.43 10.17
N PHE A 84 3.99 20.44 10.79
CA PHE A 84 5.08 19.67 10.22
C PHE A 84 4.79 18.18 10.24
N LEU A 85 5.26 17.45 9.23
CA LEU A 85 5.00 16.01 9.14
C LEU A 85 5.61 15.22 10.30
N ASN A 86 6.74 15.69 10.85
CA ASN A 86 7.38 15.12 12.03
C ASN A 86 6.58 15.31 13.34
N ASP A 87 5.59 16.21 13.37
CA ASP A 87 4.71 16.39 14.53
C ASP A 87 3.85 15.16 14.78
N PHE A 88 3.73 14.28 13.79
CA PHE A 88 3.13 12.96 13.92
C PHE A 88 3.65 12.20 15.14
N ASN A 89 4.96 12.27 15.43
CA ASN A 89 5.57 11.56 16.56
C ASN A 89 4.98 11.99 17.92
N GLY A 90 4.45 13.21 18.02
CA GLY A 90 3.82 13.71 19.24
C GLY A 90 2.35 13.32 19.41
N ILE A 91 1.70 12.84 18.34
CA ILE A 91 0.26 12.52 18.30
C ILE A 91 -0.01 11.05 17.95
N GLU A 92 1.04 10.26 17.69
CA GLU A 92 0.95 8.87 17.26
C GLU A 92 0.16 7.99 18.24
N GLU A 93 0.45 8.10 19.55
CA GLU A 93 -0.24 7.32 20.58
C GLU A 93 -1.75 7.63 20.60
N GLN A 94 -2.13 8.90 20.55
CA GLN A 94 -3.53 9.32 20.49
C GLN A 94 -4.22 8.84 19.20
N ILE A 95 -3.50 8.84 18.07
CA ILE A 95 -4.02 8.31 16.81
C ILE A 95 -4.29 6.81 16.92
N LEU A 96 -3.37 6.04 17.51
CA LEU A 96 -3.54 4.61 17.72
C LEU A 96 -4.72 4.32 18.65
N GLU A 97 -4.88 5.07 19.74
CA GLU A 97 -6.05 4.97 20.62
C GLU A 97 -7.36 5.20 19.86
N ILE A 98 -7.39 6.13 18.89
CA ILE A 98 -8.56 6.37 18.05
C ILE A 98 -8.80 5.20 17.08
N GLU A 99 -7.78 4.78 16.33
CA GLU A 99 -7.91 3.74 15.30
C GLU A 99 -8.24 2.36 15.90
N GLU A 100 -7.64 2.01 17.04
CA GLU A 100 -7.77 0.70 17.68
C GLU A 100 -9.00 0.58 18.60
N ASN A 101 -9.69 1.69 18.88
CA ASN A 101 -10.89 1.67 19.70
C ASN A 101 -11.99 0.78 19.06
N PRO A 102 -12.44 -0.30 19.74
CA PRO A 102 -13.34 -1.29 19.15
C PRO A 102 -14.80 -0.85 19.10
N TYR A 103 -15.14 0.30 19.70
CA TYR A 103 -16.50 0.83 19.71
C TYR A 103 -16.75 1.75 18.51
N TYR A 104 -18.02 1.99 18.18
CA TYR A 104 -18.46 2.89 17.10
C TYR A 104 -18.09 2.39 15.70
N PHE A 105 -17.56 3.27 14.84
CA PHE A 105 -17.19 2.98 13.45
C PHE A 105 -15.79 2.37 13.36
N LYS A 106 -15.48 1.73 12.22
CA LYS A 106 -14.09 1.39 11.91
C LYS A 106 -13.36 2.67 11.50
N LYS A 107 -12.30 3.04 12.22
CA LYS A 107 -11.68 4.37 12.12
C LYS A 107 -10.33 4.29 11.42
N TYR A 108 -10.09 5.26 10.56
CA TYR A 108 -8.84 5.44 9.83
C TYR A 108 -8.42 6.89 9.97
N PHE A 109 -7.24 7.12 10.52
CA PHE A 109 -6.71 8.45 10.75
C PHE A 109 -5.66 8.78 9.69
N PHE A 110 -5.84 9.93 9.06
CA PHE A 110 -4.94 10.44 8.04
C PHE A 110 -4.48 11.85 8.39
N TYR A 111 -3.18 12.08 8.27
CA TYR A 111 -2.57 13.37 8.52
C TYR A 111 -1.73 13.85 7.34
N TYR A 112 -1.69 15.16 7.17
CA TYR A 112 -0.88 15.84 6.16
C TYR A 112 -0.37 17.16 6.70
N SER A 113 0.77 17.59 6.18
CA SER A 113 1.39 18.87 6.55
C SER A 113 1.02 20.01 5.61
N ASP A 114 1.28 21.25 6.03
CA ASP A 114 1.23 22.44 5.17
C ASP A 114 2.09 22.30 3.90
N ALA A 115 3.27 21.68 4.03
CA ALA A 115 4.16 21.43 2.91
C ALA A 115 3.50 20.50 1.88
N GLU A 116 2.81 19.46 2.34
CA GLU A 116 2.10 18.52 1.47
C GLU A 116 0.85 19.11 0.85
N GLU A 117 0.13 20.00 1.55
CA GLU A 117 -1.03 20.68 0.96
C GLU A 117 -0.65 21.49 -0.27
N LYS A 118 0.51 22.17 -0.24
CA LYS A 118 1.04 22.91 -1.38
C LYS A 118 1.36 22.00 -2.58
N LEU A 119 1.76 20.76 -2.33
CA LEU A 119 2.02 19.77 -3.38
C LEU A 119 0.75 19.27 -4.09
N LEU A 120 -0.42 19.50 -3.49
CA LEU A 120 -1.72 19.16 -4.10
C LEU A 120 -2.22 20.22 -5.09
N LEU A 121 -1.57 21.38 -5.18
CA LEU A 121 -1.96 22.45 -6.10
C LEU A 121 -1.94 21.96 -7.54
N GLY A 122 -3.09 22.02 -8.21
CA GLY A 122 -3.25 21.57 -9.59
C GLY A 122 -3.27 20.04 -9.79
N LYS A 123 -3.31 19.25 -8.70
CA LYS A 123 -3.40 17.79 -8.74
C LYS A 123 -4.85 17.30 -8.66
N ASN A 124 -5.08 16.13 -9.23
CA ASN A 124 -6.34 15.38 -9.19
C ASN A 124 -6.09 13.92 -8.80
N TYR A 125 -7.14 13.12 -8.69
CA TYR A 125 -7.00 11.70 -8.32
C TYR A 125 -6.27 10.85 -9.39
N GLY A 126 -6.30 11.26 -10.66
CA GLY A 126 -5.49 10.64 -11.72
C GLY A 126 -3.97 10.78 -11.49
N ASP A 127 -3.54 11.91 -10.93
CA ASP A 127 -2.14 12.10 -10.50
C ASP A 127 -1.77 11.11 -9.39
N PHE A 128 -2.66 10.86 -8.42
CA PHE A 128 -2.45 9.89 -7.34
C PHE A 128 -2.26 8.47 -7.91
N LYS A 129 -3.16 8.05 -8.81
CA LYS A 129 -3.08 6.74 -9.49
C LYS A 129 -1.80 6.57 -10.31
N SER A 130 -1.24 7.66 -10.84
CA SER A 130 0.00 7.64 -11.61
C SER A 130 1.22 7.64 -10.69
N GLN A 131 1.16 8.39 -9.60
CA GLN A 131 2.25 8.57 -8.64
C GLN A 131 2.52 7.31 -7.81
N ILE A 132 1.48 6.61 -7.37
CA ILE A 132 1.63 5.36 -6.58
C ILE A 132 2.35 4.24 -7.35
N LYS A 133 2.46 4.37 -8.70
CA LYS A 133 3.13 3.37 -9.53
C LYS A 133 4.65 3.51 -9.58
N LYS A 134 5.20 4.62 -9.09
CA LYS A 134 6.62 4.95 -9.22
C LYS A 134 7.45 4.24 -8.14
N MET A 135 8.04 3.10 -8.51
CA MET A 135 8.78 2.24 -7.59
C MET A 135 10.04 2.91 -7.02
N ASP A 136 10.76 3.70 -7.83
CA ASP A 136 11.98 4.38 -7.37
C ASP A 136 11.66 5.39 -6.25
N GLU A 137 10.54 6.12 -6.37
CA GLU A 137 10.07 7.05 -5.34
C GLU A 137 9.53 6.29 -4.10
N PHE A 138 9.04 5.06 -4.27
CA PHE A 138 8.66 4.20 -3.14
C PHE A 138 9.89 3.72 -2.35
N ASP A 139 11.00 3.45 -3.03
CA ASP A 139 12.27 3.12 -2.39
C ASP A 139 12.83 4.29 -1.58
N GLU A 140 12.62 5.53 -2.03
CA GLU A 140 12.94 6.73 -1.25
C GLU A 140 12.03 6.87 -0.03
N TYR A 141 10.71 6.68 -0.22
CA TYR A 141 9.74 6.72 0.87
C TYR A 141 10.08 5.76 2.01
N LYS A 142 10.49 4.52 1.70
CA LYS A 142 10.89 3.53 2.72
C LYS A 142 12.05 3.99 3.60
N LYS A 143 12.92 4.88 3.10
CA LYS A 143 14.07 5.39 3.85
C LYS A 143 13.66 6.49 4.84
N ASP A 144 12.69 7.31 4.46
CA ASP A 144 12.21 8.43 5.28
C ASP A 144 10.72 8.74 4.98
N PRO A 145 9.78 8.04 5.64
CA PRO A 145 8.34 8.24 5.42
C PRO A 145 7.84 9.63 5.84
N LEU A 146 8.53 10.28 6.78
CA LEU A 146 8.17 11.58 7.33
C LEU A 146 8.78 12.76 6.55
N LYS A 147 9.52 12.47 5.47
CA LYS A 147 9.91 13.49 4.49
C LYS A 147 8.70 13.92 3.65
N PRO A 148 8.29 15.20 3.69
CA PRO A 148 7.18 15.68 2.87
C PRO A 148 7.50 15.52 1.39
N SER A 149 6.69 14.73 0.69
CA SER A 149 6.75 14.58 -0.76
C SER A 149 5.39 14.18 -1.30
N PHE A 150 5.15 14.45 -2.60
CA PHE A 150 3.90 14.05 -3.22
C PHE A 150 3.76 12.52 -3.22
N HIS A 151 4.86 11.79 -3.40
CA HIS A 151 4.86 10.34 -3.29
C HIS A 151 4.50 9.86 -1.89
N SER A 152 5.12 10.42 -0.84
CA SER A 152 4.86 10.03 0.54
C SER A 152 3.39 10.23 0.90
N LEU A 153 2.82 11.39 0.56
CA LEU A 153 1.41 11.69 0.76
C LEU A 153 0.49 10.67 0.05
N VAL A 154 0.73 10.43 -1.25
CA VAL A 154 -0.05 9.48 -2.05
C VAL A 154 0.04 8.07 -1.45
N THR A 155 1.24 7.63 -1.10
CA THR A 155 1.48 6.31 -0.50
C THR A 155 0.73 6.16 0.82
N ARG A 156 0.77 7.15 1.73
CA ARG A 156 0.00 7.10 2.97
C ARG A 156 -1.52 7.08 2.73
N VAL A 157 -2.02 7.77 1.71
CA VAL A 157 -3.44 7.70 1.32
C VAL A 157 -3.83 6.28 0.90
N PHE A 158 -3.07 5.65 0.01
CA PHE A 158 -3.34 4.26 -0.42
C PHE A 158 -3.21 3.23 0.70
N ILE A 159 -2.39 3.50 1.73
CA ILE A 159 -2.27 2.64 2.92
C ILE A 159 -3.47 2.82 3.87
N LYS A 160 -3.90 4.06 4.10
CA LYS A 160 -4.91 4.38 5.12
C LYS A 160 -6.35 4.25 4.64
N PHE A 161 -6.61 4.30 3.34
CA PHE A 161 -7.98 4.43 2.81
C PHE A 161 -8.49 3.07 2.32
N PRO A 162 -9.42 2.42 3.04
CA PRO A 162 -9.77 1.00 2.84
C PRO A 162 -10.58 0.70 1.57
N PHE A 163 -10.96 1.72 0.81
CA PHE A 163 -11.71 1.58 -0.44
C PHE A 163 -10.84 1.76 -1.68
N LEU A 164 -9.58 2.18 -1.52
CA LEU A 164 -8.67 2.39 -2.63
C LEU A 164 -8.04 1.09 -3.09
N GLU A 165 -8.03 0.87 -4.40
CA GLU A 165 -7.32 -0.23 -5.03
C GLU A 165 -6.07 0.32 -5.73
N ILE A 166 -4.91 -0.31 -5.51
CA ILE A 166 -3.69 0.05 -6.22
C ILE A 166 -3.90 -0.27 -7.70
N PRO A 167 -3.71 0.70 -8.62
CA PRO A 167 -3.91 0.45 -10.04
C PRO A 167 -2.99 -0.65 -10.54
N LYS A 168 -3.52 -1.56 -11.36
CA LYS A 168 -2.78 -2.73 -11.85
C LYS A 168 -1.45 -2.34 -12.50
N PHE A 169 -0.39 -3.07 -12.11
CA PHE A 169 0.90 -3.03 -12.76
C PHE A 169 0.91 -4.04 -13.91
N SER A 170 1.06 -3.57 -15.15
CA SER A 170 1.48 -4.45 -16.23
C SER A 170 3.00 -4.62 -16.15
N LYS A 171 3.50 -5.38 -15.18
CA LYS A 171 4.85 -5.94 -15.29
C LYS A 171 4.72 -7.29 -15.98
N SER A 172 5.35 -7.46 -17.13
CA SER A 172 5.67 -8.81 -17.61
C SER A 172 6.67 -9.37 -16.61
N PHE A 173 6.20 -10.28 -15.75
CA PHE A 173 7.14 -11.04 -14.95
C PHE A 173 7.91 -11.93 -15.91
N GLN A 174 9.22 -11.73 -15.98
CA GLN A 174 10.09 -12.71 -16.61
C GLN A 174 9.94 -14.01 -15.82
N ASN A 175 9.80 -15.13 -16.52
CA ASN A 175 9.74 -16.42 -15.88
C ASN A 175 11.02 -16.60 -15.06
N LEU A 176 10.91 -17.14 -13.84
CA LEU A 176 12.07 -17.47 -13.00
C LEU A 176 13.05 -18.38 -13.76
N PHE A 177 12.54 -19.31 -14.58
CA PHE A 177 13.38 -20.15 -15.43
C PHE A 177 14.19 -19.32 -16.42
N ASP A 178 13.55 -18.41 -17.15
CA ASP A 178 14.23 -17.54 -18.12
C ASP A 178 15.29 -16.68 -17.42
N SER A 179 14.98 -16.15 -16.23
CA SER A 179 15.92 -15.33 -15.44
C SER A 179 17.12 -16.13 -14.94
N VAL A 180 16.91 -17.36 -14.49
CA VAL A 180 17.99 -18.27 -14.07
C VAL A 180 18.83 -18.68 -15.28
N SER A 181 18.20 -19.09 -16.38
CA SER A 181 18.90 -19.46 -17.61
C SER A 181 19.72 -18.32 -18.18
N GLU A 182 19.21 -17.08 -18.18
CA GLU A 182 19.98 -15.90 -18.59
C GLU A 182 21.21 -15.68 -17.71
N LYS A 183 21.06 -15.71 -16.37
CA LYS A 183 22.21 -15.54 -15.46
C LYS A 183 23.25 -16.63 -15.62
N VAL A 184 22.82 -17.89 -15.70
CA VAL A 184 23.70 -19.04 -15.91
C VAL A 184 24.46 -18.92 -17.24
N ASN A 185 23.81 -18.44 -18.30
CA ASN A 185 24.47 -18.17 -19.58
C ASN A 185 25.47 -17.01 -19.49
N VAL A 186 25.10 -15.88 -18.87
CA VAL A 186 25.97 -14.70 -18.73
C VAL A 186 27.23 -15.02 -17.95
N GLU A 187 27.14 -15.84 -16.91
CA GLU A 187 28.28 -16.28 -16.11
C GLU A 187 29.03 -17.49 -16.71
N ASN A 188 28.62 -17.98 -17.90
CA ASN A 188 29.16 -19.18 -18.54
C ASN A 188 29.11 -20.45 -17.67
N LEU A 189 28.10 -20.55 -16.80
CA LEU A 189 27.93 -21.66 -15.85
C LEU A 189 26.99 -22.77 -16.37
N VAL A 190 26.61 -22.74 -17.65
CA VAL A 190 25.62 -23.67 -18.25
C VAL A 190 25.96 -25.13 -17.93
N LYS A 191 27.21 -25.54 -18.16
CA LYS A 191 27.65 -26.91 -17.90
C LYS A 191 27.57 -27.28 -16.42
N THR A 192 27.98 -26.38 -15.54
CA THR A 192 27.95 -26.58 -14.09
C THR A 192 26.51 -26.66 -13.58
N TYR A 193 25.63 -25.80 -14.08
CA TYR A 193 24.22 -25.79 -13.74
C TYR A 193 23.51 -27.09 -14.19
N ASP A 194 23.75 -27.51 -15.43
CA ASP A 194 23.21 -28.76 -15.97
C ASP A 194 23.77 -29.99 -15.24
N PHE A 195 25.03 -29.95 -14.83
CA PHE A 195 25.67 -31.01 -14.06
C PHE A 195 25.04 -31.14 -12.67
N ILE A 196 24.94 -30.05 -11.91
CA ILE A 196 24.31 -30.05 -10.57
C ILE A 196 22.84 -30.45 -10.65
N GLY A 197 22.12 -30.02 -11.70
CA GLY A 197 20.70 -30.34 -11.90
C GLY A 197 20.39 -31.83 -12.09
N LYS A 198 21.40 -32.69 -12.30
CA LYS A 198 21.23 -34.16 -12.41
C LYS A 198 21.10 -34.86 -11.06
N PHE A 199 21.45 -34.19 -9.97
CA PHE A 199 21.51 -34.78 -8.64
C PHE A 199 20.40 -34.24 -7.73
N GLU A 200 19.87 -35.08 -6.86
CA GLU A 200 18.93 -34.66 -5.82
C GLU A 200 19.67 -33.96 -4.67
N ALA A 201 18.96 -33.12 -3.91
CA ALA A 201 19.55 -32.18 -2.94
C ALA A 201 20.41 -32.84 -1.83
N ASP A 202 20.21 -34.13 -1.57
CA ASP A 202 20.89 -34.88 -0.51
C ASP A 202 22.12 -35.67 -1.00
N ASN A 203 22.45 -35.64 -2.30
CA ASN A 203 23.51 -36.45 -2.91
C ASN A 203 24.82 -35.67 -3.16
N ILE A 204 25.22 -34.81 -2.22
CA ILE A 204 26.40 -33.94 -2.40
C ILE A 204 27.71 -34.75 -2.58
N ASP A 205 27.80 -35.91 -1.94
CA ASP A 205 28.97 -36.79 -2.05
C ASP A 205 29.10 -37.40 -3.46
N GLU A 206 27.99 -37.67 -4.14
CA GLU A 206 27.98 -38.17 -5.52
C GLU A 206 28.44 -37.08 -6.51
N VAL A 207 27.97 -35.84 -6.30
CA VAL A 207 28.41 -34.67 -7.07
C VAL A 207 29.92 -34.47 -6.94
N ILE A 208 30.45 -34.52 -5.71
CA ILE A 208 31.88 -34.34 -5.43
C ILE A 208 32.71 -35.46 -6.08
N ALA A 209 32.26 -36.72 -5.97
CA ALA A 209 32.96 -37.86 -6.54
C ALA A 209 33.07 -37.77 -8.07
N GLU A 210 32.01 -37.33 -8.74
CA GLU A 210 31.99 -37.23 -10.20
C GLU A 210 32.82 -36.04 -10.72
N LEU A 211 32.81 -34.89 -10.04
CA LEU A 211 33.71 -33.77 -10.33
C LEU A 211 35.19 -34.16 -10.18
N LEU A 212 35.54 -34.90 -9.13
CA LEU A 212 36.90 -35.38 -8.92
C LEU A 212 37.33 -36.36 -10.03
N ASN A 213 36.42 -37.21 -10.51
CA ASN A 213 36.71 -38.13 -11.60
C ASN A 213 36.93 -37.40 -12.93
N GLU A 214 36.10 -36.40 -13.26
CA GLU A 214 36.29 -35.58 -14.47
C GLU A 214 37.64 -34.86 -14.46
N GLU A 215 38.05 -34.27 -13.34
CA GLU A 215 39.36 -33.62 -13.19
C GLU A 215 40.53 -34.62 -13.34
N LEU A 216 40.41 -35.81 -12.73
CA LEU A 216 41.42 -36.87 -12.86
C LEU A 216 41.55 -37.40 -14.30
N GLU A 217 40.44 -37.48 -15.05
CA GLU A 217 40.45 -37.86 -16.47
C GLU A 217 41.07 -36.77 -17.35
N ASN A 218 40.78 -35.50 -17.09
CA ASN A 218 41.38 -34.37 -17.80
C ASN A 218 42.90 -34.32 -17.61
N ILE A 219 43.39 -34.56 -16.40
CA ILE A 219 44.84 -34.63 -16.09
C ILE A 219 45.51 -35.78 -16.86
N LYS A 220 44.89 -36.97 -16.88
CA LYS A 220 45.41 -38.13 -17.64
C LYS A 220 45.42 -37.87 -19.14
N ALA A 221 44.39 -37.22 -19.68
CA ALA A 221 44.33 -36.88 -21.10
C ALA A 221 45.40 -35.85 -21.51
N SER A 222 45.72 -34.89 -20.63
CA SER A 222 46.82 -33.95 -20.87
C SER A 222 48.21 -34.59 -20.83
N ASP A 223 48.43 -35.56 -19.95
CA ASP A 223 49.71 -36.29 -19.85
C ASP A 223 49.92 -37.30 -21.00
N SER A 224 48.83 -37.73 -21.64
CA SER A 224 48.85 -38.64 -22.81
C SER A 224 49.12 -37.93 -24.14
N SER A 225 49.16 -36.59 -24.13
CA SER A 225 49.25 -35.74 -25.32
C SER A 225 50.65 -35.14 -25.55
N ILE A 226 51.67 -35.66 -24.86
CA ILE A 226 53.10 -35.27 -24.97
C ILE A 226 53.89 -36.37 -25.69
#